data_AF-K8E112-F1
#
_entry.id   AF-K8E112-F1
#
_cell.length_a   1.000
_cell.length_b   1.000
_cell.length_c   1.000
_cell.angle_alpha   90.00
_cell.angle_beta   90.00
_cell.angle_gamma   90.00
#
_symmetry.space_group_name_H-M   'P 1'
#
loop_
_entity.id
_entity.type
_entity.pdbx_description
1 polymer ?
#
loop_
_entity_poly.entity_id
_entity_poly.type
_entity_poly.pdbx_seq_one_letter_code
_entity_poly.pdbx_strand_id
1 'polypeptide(L)'
;MGTIELRGFAKLQGVMREKGLGFPAIYEVGEGLTGYQLLAQLAIPPADVEAIMINGSVCSLSAYIKPGDRVAVLPPGTPGPYRVILGIVGKKEQ
;
A
#
# COMPACT_ATOMS: atom_id res chain seq x y z
N MET A 1 -6.99 12.25 15.56
CA MET A 1 -5.99 11.38 14.91
C MET A 1 -6.75 10.36 14.08
N GLY A 2 -6.51 10.30 12.77
CA GLY A 2 -7.18 9.38 11.85
C GLY A 2 -6.37 8.12 11.58
N THR A 3 -7.04 6.99 11.37
CA THR A 3 -6.43 5.67 11.18
C THR A 3 -6.90 5.00 9.89
N ILE A 4 -6.13 4.05 9.39
CA ILE A 4 -6.47 3.19 8.23
C ILE A 4 -6.41 1.71 8.60
N GLU A 5 -7.06 0.86 7.80
CA GLU A 5 -6.76 -0.58 7.80
C GLU A 5 -5.62 -0.87 6.82
N LEU A 6 -4.45 -1.22 7.35
CA LEU A 6 -3.27 -1.54 6.57
C LEU A 6 -3.11 -3.06 6.38
N ARG A 7 -2.82 -3.47 5.15
CA ARG A 7 -2.52 -4.86 4.77
C ARG A 7 -1.21 -4.92 3.98
N GLY A 8 -0.35 -5.89 4.29
CA GLY A 8 0.81 -6.24 3.46
C GLY A 8 0.58 -7.58 2.76
N PHE A 9 0.73 -7.65 1.44
CA PHE A 9 0.54 -8.90 0.69
C PHE A 9 1.87 -9.59 0.35
N ALA A 10 1.81 -10.91 0.18
CA ALA A 10 2.95 -11.77 -0.14
C ALA A 10 4.16 -11.49 0.77
N LYS A 11 5.36 -11.23 0.23
CA LYS A 11 6.58 -10.98 1.04
C LYS A 11 6.42 -9.80 2.01
N LEU A 12 5.60 -8.80 1.68
CA LEU A 12 5.38 -7.64 2.54
C LEU A 12 4.58 -7.99 3.79
N GLN A 13 3.78 -9.08 3.78
CA GLN A 13 3.13 -9.56 4.99
C GLN A 13 4.16 -9.98 6.06
N GLY A 14 5.25 -10.63 5.63
CA GLY A 14 6.37 -10.98 6.50
C GLY A 14 6.99 -9.73 7.13
N VAL A 15 7.29 -8.73 6.30
CA VAL A 15 7.84 -7.43 6.74
C VAL A 15 6.93 -6.73 7.75
N MET A 16 5.61 -6.75 7.53
CA MET A 16 4.65 -6.19 8.48
C MET A 16 4.69 -6.95 9.82
N ARG A 17 4.71 -8.29 9.77
CA ARG A 17 4.73 -9.13 10.97
C ARG A 17 6.02 -8.95 11.77
N GLU A 18 7.17 -8.80 11.11
CA GLU A 18 8.46 -8.51 11.77
C GLU A 18 8.45 -7.17 12.51
N LYS A 19 7.60 -6.22 12.06
CA LYS A 19 7.37 -4.93 12.72
C LYS A 19 6.26 -4.98 13.78
N GLY A 20 5.72 -6.16 14.09
CA GLY A 20 4.63 -6.36 15.05
C GLY A 20 3.25 -5.95 14.54
N LEU A 21 3.09 -5.71 13.23
CA LEU A 21 1.82 -5.34 12.63
C LEU A 21 0.99 -6.58 12.28
N GLY A 22 -0.30 -6.53 12.58
CA GLY A 22 -1.28 -7.58 12.24
C GLY A 22 -1.71 -7.60 10.78
N PHE A 23 -2.74 -8.41 10.47
CA PHE A 23 -3.33 -8.49 9.13
C PHE A 23 -4.87 -8.64 9.22
N PRO A 24 -5.66 -7.55 9.06
CA PRO A 24 -5.21 -6.16 8.90
C PRO A 24 -4.61 -5.58 10.18
N ALA A 25 -3.77 -4.54 10.05
CA ALA A 25 -3.31 -3.70 11.14
C ALA A 25 -4.06 -2.36 11.11
N ILE A 26 -4.41 -1.82 12.28
CA ILE A 26 -4.86 -0.44 12.38
C ILE A 26 -3.61 0.45 12.45
N TYR A 27 -3.46 1.36 11.49
CA TYR A 27 -2.28 2.21 11.37
C TYR A 27 -2.68 3.68 11.43
N GLU A 28 -1.95 4.48 12.19
CA GLU A 28 -2.24 5.90 12.34
C GLU A 28 -1.67 6.72 11.18
N VAL A 29 -2.49 7.62 10.62
CA VAL A 29 -2.11 8.45 9.47
C VAL A 29 -2.36 9.94 9.68
N GLY A 30 -2.81 10.35 10.87
CA GLY A 30 -3.11 11.75 11.15
C GLY A 30 -4.26 12.28 10.28
N GLU A 31 -3.98 13.28 9.45
CA GLU A 31 -4.93 13.86 8.47
C GLU A 31 -4.93 13.13 7.11
N GLY A 32 -4.09 12.11 6.97
CA GLY A 32 -3.83 11.40 5.72
C GLY A 32 -2.40 11.63 5.23
N LEU A 33 -2.00 10.83 4.25
CA LEU A 33 -0.64 10.81 3.72
C LEU A 33 -0.61 10.15 2.33
N THR A 34 0.46 10.34 1.59
CA THR A 34 0.69 9.62 0.32
C THR A 34 1.23 8.21 0.56
N GLY A 35 1.11 7.33 -0.44
CA GLY A 35 1.77 6.02 -0.41
C GLY A 35 3.28 6.11 -0.12
N TYR A 36 4.00 7.05 -0.72
CA TYR A 36 5.42 7.27 -0.41
C TYR A 36 5.68 7.60 1.06
N GLN A 37 4.87 8.47 1.65
CA GLN A 37 4.96 8.81 3.07
C GLN A 37 4.63 7.60 3.96
N LEU A 38 3.65 6.79 3.58
CA LEU A 38 3.32 5.55 4.29
C LEU A 38 4.53 4.59 4.31
N LEU A 39 5.14 4.37 3.15
CA LEU A 39 6.30 3.49 3.04
C LEU A 39 7.50 4.01 3.84
N ALA A 40 7.72 5.32 3.84
CA ALA A 40 8.75 5.94 4.67
C ALA A 40 8.51 5.71 6.16
N GLN A 41 7.27 5.89 6.65
CA GLN A 41 6.92 5.63 8.06
C GLN A 41 7.06 4.15 8.44
N LEU A 42 6.73 3.25 7.51
CA LEU A 42 6.89 1.81 7.69
C LEU A 42 8.33 1.33 7.50
N ALA A 43 9.26 2.21 7.08
CA ALA A 43 10.61 1.86 6.67
C ALA A 43 10.64 0.69 5.67
N ILE A 44 9.82 0.81 4.61
CA ILE A 44 9.77 -0.12 3.47
C ILE A 44 10.35 0.61 2.25
N PRO A 45 11.37 0.05 1.56
CA PRO A 45 11.90 0.66 0.34
C PRO A 45 10.82 0.76 -0.74
N PRO A 46 10.67 1.91 -1.44
CA PRO A 46 9.72 2.02 -2.55
C PRO A 46 9.93 0.99 -3.66
N ALA A 47 11.18 0.56 -3.88
CA ALA A 47 11.50 -0.49 -4.87
C ALA A 47 10.91 -1.87 -4.53
N ASP A 48 10.54 -2.10 -3.27
CA ASP A 48 9.88 -3.34 -2.82
C ASP A 48 8.36 -3.30 -2.99
N VAL A 49 7.80 -2.20 -3.50
CA VAL A 49 6.36 -1.98 -3.67
C VAL A 49 6.06 -1.53 -5.10
N GLU A 50 5.26 -2.31 -5.82
CA GLU A 50 4.84 -2.00 -7.19
C GLU A 50 3.67 -1.02 -7.21
N ALA A 51 2.74 -1.14 -6.27
CA ALA A 51 1.59 -0.26 -6.14
C ALA A 51 0.99 -0.33 -4.73
N ILE A 52 0.09 0.62 -4.42
CA ILE A 52 -0.83 0.50 -3.30
C ILE A 52 -2.24 0.23 -3.81
N MET A 53 -3.08 -0.36 -2.98
CA MET A 53 -4.50 -0.52 -3.24
C MET A 53 -5.27 0.25 -2.17
N ILE A 54 -6.14 1.16 -2.59
CA ILE A 54 -7.01 1.94 -1.71
C ILE A 54 -8.46 1.53 -1.99
N ASN A 55 -9.14 0.98 -0.99
CA ASN A 55 -10.54 0.54 -1.07
C ASN A 55 -10.84 -0.41 -2.25
N GLY A 56 -9.89 -1.30 -2.57
CA GLY A 56 -10.00 -2.27 -3.66
C GLY A 56 -9.52 -1.77 -5.03
N SER A 57 -9.14 -0.50 -5.15
CA SER A 57 -8.62 0.08 -6.39
C SER A 57 -7.10 0.23 -6.33
N VAL A 58 -6.38 -0.24 -7.34
CA VAL A 58 -4.93 -0.06 -7.43
C VAL A 58 -4.60 1.40 -7.77
N CYS A 59 -3.63 1.94 -7.05
CA CYS A 59 -3.19 3.33 -7.07
C CYS A 59 -1.65 3.41 -7.08
N SER A 60 -1.12 4.50 -7.66
CA SER A 60 0.29 4.84 -7.57
C SER A 60 0.68 5.16 -6.13
N LEU A 61 1.99 5.16 -5.85
CA LEU A 61 2.53 5.58 -4.55
C LEU A 61 2.32 7.08 -4.26
N SER A 62 2.02 7.89 -5.28
CA SER A 62 1.65 9.31 -5.12
C SER A 62 0.21 9.51 -4.65
N ALA A 63 -0.65 8.49 -4.70
CA ALA A 63 -2.05 8.63 -4.32
C ALA A 63 -2.20 8.96 -2.83
N TYR A 64 -3.13 9.88 -2.53
CA TYR A 64 -3.43 10.33 -1.18
C TYR A 64 -4.36 9.33 -0.47
N ILE A 65 -3.94 8.88 0.70
CA ILE A 65 -4.65 7.98 1.62
C ILE A 65 -5.32 8.82 2.70
N LYS A 66 -6.60 8.56 2.94
CA LYS A 66 -7.40 9.26 3.94
C LYS A 66 -7.67 8.37 5.15
N PRO A 67 -7.89 8.96 6.34
CA PRO A 67 -8.43 8.23 7.47
C PRO A 67 -9.70 7.45 7.09
N GLY A 68 -9.80 6.20 7.54
CA GLY A 68 -10.89 5.27 7.24
C GLY A 68 -10.66 4.40 6.01
N ASP A 69 -9.62 4.67 5.21
CA ASP A 69 -9.32 3.85 4.03
C ASP A 69 -8.84 2.44 4.38
N ARG A 70 -9.17 1.49 3.50
CA ARG A 70 -8.55 0.16 3.48
C ARG A 70 -7.40 0.19 2.49
N VAL A 71 -6.18 0.11 3.00
CA VAL A 71 -4.95 0.23 2.22
C VAL A 71 -4.20 -1.09 2.20
N ALA A 72 -3.71 -1.47 1.04
CA ALA A 72 -2.76 -2.57 0.92
C ALA A 72 -1.51 -2.18 0.13
N VAL A 73 -0.36 -2.68 0.57
CA VAL A 73 0.91 -2.59 -0.19
C VAL A 73 1.13 -3.86 -0.99
N LEU A 74 1.45 -3.70 -2.27
CA LEU A 74 1.62 -4.79 -3.23
C LEU A 74 3.09 -4.86 -3.67
N PRO A 75 3.78 -6.00 -3.49
CA PRO A 75 5.16 -6.15 -3.98
C PRO A 75 5.22 -6.29 -5.50
N PRO A 76 6.39 -6.08 -6.11
CA PRO A 76 6.61 -6.38 -7.51
C PRO A 76 6.42 -7.87 -7.81
N GLY A 77 5.91 -8.16 -9.01
CA GLY A 77 5.85 -9.53 -9.55
C GLY A 77 4.46 -10.03 -9.89
N THR A 78 3.46 -9.16 -9.92
CA THR A 78 2.11 -9.52 -10.40
C THR A 78 2.18 -10.02 -11.84
N PRO A 79 1.74 -11.25 -12.21
CA PRO A 79 1.91 -11.72 -13.58
C PRO A 79 1.14 -10.86 -14.60
N GLY A 80 1.67 -10.75 -15.83
CA GLY A 80 1.25 -9.77 -16.85
C GLY A 80 -0.26 -9.61 -17.07
N PRO A 81 -1.03 -10.70 -17.28
CA PRO A 81 -2.48 -10.61 -17.47
C PRO A 81 -3.20 -9.97 -16.26
N TYR A 82 -2.75 -10.29 -15.04
CA TYR A 82 -3.34 -9.73 -13.82
C TYR A 82 -2.98 -8.26 -13.62
N ARG A 83 -1.82 -7.80 -14.11
CA ARG A 83 -1.47 -6.37 -14.06
C ARG A 83 -2.44 -5.50 -14.84
N VAL A 84 -2.94 -5.98 -15.98
CA VAL A 84 -3.94 -5.27 -16.79
C VAL A 84 -5.28 -5.26 -16.07
N ILE A 85 -5.74 -6.42 -15.59
CA ILE A 85 -7.02 -6.57 -14.87
C ILE A 85 -7.04 -5.70 -13.60
N LEU A 86 -5.92 -5.65 -12.89
CA LEU A 86 -5.78 -4.88 -11.65
C LEU A 86 -5.50 -3.39 -11.89
N GLY A 87 -5.32 -2.94 -13.14
CA GLY A 87 -5.04 -1.53 -13.44
C GLY A 87 -3.65 -1.05 -13.02
N ILE A 88 -2.69 -1.97 -12.85
CA ILE A 88 -1.28 -1.65 -12.58
C ILE A 88 -0.62 -1.06 -13.83
N VAL A 89 -1.00 -1.53 -15.02
CA VAL A 89 -0.45 -1.04 -16.29
C VAL A 89 -1.12 0.27 -16.69
N GLY A 90 -0.33 1.33 -16.91
CA GLY A 90 -0.79 2.58 -17.52
C GLY A 90 -1.06 3.76 -16.56
N LYS A 91 -0.94 3.57 -15.23
CA LYS A 91 -0.99 4.68 -14.28
C LYS A 91 0.37 5.40 -14.29
N LYS A 92 0.48 6.46 -15.11
CA LYS A 92 1.55 7.46 -14.98
C LYS A 92 1.40 8.15 -13.63
N GLU A 93 2.52 8.44 -12.98
CA GLU A 93 2.55 9.35 -11.83
C GLU A 93 1.84 10.65 -12.25
N GLN A 94 0.67 10.90 -11.66
CA GLN A 94 -0.04 12.18 -11.77
C GLN A 94 0.55 13.14 -10.74
#